data_AF-A0A8H3H2R9-F1
#
_entry.id   AF-A0A8H3H2R9-F1
#
_cell.length_a   1.000
_cell.length_b   1.000
_cell.length_c   1.000
_cell.angle_alpha   90.00
_cell.angle_beta   90.00
_cell.angle_gamma   90.00
#
_symmetry.space_group_name_H-M   'P 1'
#
loop_
_entity.id
_entity.type
_entity.pdbx_description
1 polymer ?
#
loop_
_entity_poly.entity_id
_entity_poly.type
_entity_poly.pdbx_seq_one_letter_code
_entity_poly.pdbx_strand_id
1 'polypeptide(L)'
;MENRVKRFNTSISENPNFFYGPFSGLIASPAAHIFITRLMSNHSTEAPDGVLNHETLKSFFGVSGNSANLTYKVGYERIPNNWYRRPVDYILPLFDLDLVYMGLKHPEFLSIGGNTGKVNSFAGVNLGNLTGGVYNSVDLLQGNNLICFGLQAMQQAIPDILKGVVGDLTVALGLWTSKILPILSPLGCP
;
A
#
# COMPACT_ATOMS: atom_id res chain seq x y z
N MET A 1 -0.04 12.38 -6.12
CA MET A 1 1.27 11.72 -5.85
C MET A 1 2.19 12.59 -5.00
N GLU A 2 2.22 13.91 -5.18
CA GLU A 2 3.06 14.85 -4.41
C GLU A 2 3.01 14.66 -2.88
N ASN A 3 1.81 14.50 -2.29
CA ASN A 3 1.71 14.24 -0.86
C ASN A 3 2.47 12.96 -0.44
N ARG A 4 2.39 11.88 -1.23
CA ARG A 4 3.14 10.64 -0.95
C ARG A 4 4.65 10.87 -1.00
N VAL A 5 5.15 11.62 -1.99
CA VAL A 5 6.59 12.01 -2.07
C VAL A 5 6.99 12.77 -0.80
N LYS A 6 6.18 13.76 -0.40
CA LYS A 6 6.40 14.52 0.82
C LYS A 6 6.44 13.60 2.04
N ARG A 7 5.48 12.67 2.19
CA ARG A 7 5.44 11.72 3.32
C ARG A 7 6.64 10.77 3.34
N PHE A 8 7.12 10.32 2.18
CA PHE A 8 8.33 9.50 2.07
C PHE A 8 9.55 10.30 2.57
N ASN A 9 9.75 11.51 2.05
CA ASN A 9 10.86 12.37 2.44
C ASN A 9 10.80 12.79 3.93
N THR A 10 9.62 13.13 4.44
CA THR A 10 9.39 13.41 5.86
C THR A 10 9.79 12.21 6.72
N SER A 11 9.45 10.98 6.29
CA SER A 11 9.82 9.78 7.03
C SER A 11 11.34 9.58 7.07
N ILE A 12 12.04 9.87 5.97
CA ILE A 12 13.51 9.87 5.95
C ILE A 12 14.08 10.95 6.88
N SER A 13 13.53 12.16 6.88
CA SER A 13 14.11 13.29 7.61
C SER A 13 13.75 13.36 9.08
N GLU A 14 12.68 12.70 9.52
CA GLU A 14 12.15 12.84 10.88
C GLU A 14 12.10 11.51 11.66
N ASN A 15 12.15 10.35 11.00
CA ASN A 15 12.05 9.06 11.68
C ASN A 15 13.36 8.26 11.55
N PRO A 16 14.21 8.17 12.61
CA PRO A 16 15.45 7.40 12.57
C PRO A 16 15.23 5.88 12.37
N ASN A 17 14.00 5.40 12.61
CA ASN A 17 13.58 4.00 12.44
C ASN A 17 12.70 3.81 11.20
N PHE A 18 12.72 4.73 10.24
CA PHE A 18 11.94 4.59 9.02
C PHE A 18 12.36 3.33 8.26
N PHE A 19 11.40 2.43 8.01
CA PHE A 19 11.60 1.23 7.22
C PHE A 19 10.59 1.18 6.08
N TYR A 20 11.10 1.06 4.87
CA TYR A 20 10.36 0.95 3.62
C TYR A 20 10.67 -0.41 3.00
N GLY A 21 9.96 -1.43 3.51
CA GLY A 21 10.25 -2.83 3.20
C GLY A 21 9.64 -3.32 1.89
N PRO A 22 9.95 -4.56 1.47
CA PRO A 22 9.40 -5.16 0.25
C PRO A 22 7.86 -5.18 0.22
N PHE A 23 7.19 -5.51 1.32
CA PHE A 23 5.73 -5.45 1.41
C PHE A 23 5.23 -4.09 1.91
N SER A 24 5.75 -3.62 3.05
CA SER A 24 5.26 -2.38 3.69
C SER A 24 5.49 -1.13 2.82
N GLY A 25 6.62 -1.09 2.11
CA GLY A 25 6.98 -0.05 1.17
C GLY A 25 6.34 -0.23 -0.19
N LEU A 26 6.59 -1.36 -0.87
CA LEU A 26 6.15 -1.51 -2.27
C LEU A 26 4.66 -1.80 -2.42
N ILE A 27 3.98 -2.36 -1.43
CA ILE A 27 2.56 -2.75 -1.54
C ILE A 27 1.68 -1.92 -0.61
N ALA A 28 1.93 -1.96 0.70
CA ALA A 28 1.02 -1.37 1.68
C ALA A 28 0.99 0.17 1.62
N SER A 29 2.16 0.82 1.54
CA SER A 29 2.26 2.27 1.39
C SER A 29 1.52 2.81 0.15
N PRO A 30 1.76 2.30 -1.08
CA PRO A 30 1.02 2.76 -2.26
C PRO A 30 -0.47 2.41 -2.19
N ALA A 31 -0.86 1.24 -1.67
CA ALA A 31 -2.27 0.89 -1.47
C ALA A 31 -3.01 1.93 -0.64
N ALA A 32 -2.42 2.41 0.46
CA ALA A 32 -3.02 3.45 1.30
C ALA A 32 -3.25 4.78 0.55
N HIS A 33 -2.48 5.08 -0.52
CA HIS A 33 -2.69 6.26 -1.34
C HIS A 33 -3.64 6.02 -2.53
N ILE A 34 -3.55 4.84 -3.15
CA ILE A 34 -4.38 4.47 -4.30
C ILE A 34 -5.82 4.23 -3.87
N PHE A 35 -6.05 3.50 -2.78
CA PHE A 35 -7.39 3.16 -2.31
C PHE A 35 -8.20 4.40 -1.97
N ILE A 36 -7.56 5.47 -1.48
CA ILE A 36 -8.23 6.74 -1.27
C ILE A 36 -8.85 7.27 -2.56
N THR A 37 -8.11 7.31 -3.67
CA THR A 37 -8.64 7.85 -4.93
C THR A 37 -9.52 6.85 -5.69
N ARG A 38 -9.23 5.54 -5.58
CA ARG A 38 -9.97 4.50 -6.32
C ARG A 38 -11.25 4.03 -5.62
N LEU A 39 -11.27 4.05 -4.28
CA LEU A 39 -12.33 3.47 -3.46
C LEU A 39 -13.10 4.49 -2.62
N MET A 40 -12.55 5.67 -2.33
CA MET A 40 -13.27 6.70 -1.55
C MET A 40 -13.86 7.82 -2.43
N SER A 41 -13.54 7.89 -3.72
CA SER A 41 -14.17 8.83 -4.66
C SER A 41 -15.67 8.55 -4.80
N ASN A 42 -16.47 9.60 -4.93
CA ASN A 42 -17.91 9.47 -5.16
C ASN A 42 -18.20 9.32 -6.67
N HIS A 43 -18.75 8.18 -7.07
CA HIS A 43 -19.06 7.84 -8.46
C HIS A 43 -20.55 8.07 -8.79
N SER A 44 -21.02 9.31 -8.66
CA SER A 44 -22.41 9.65 -8.98
C SER A 44 -22.70 9.57 -10.48
N THR A 45 -23.97 9.65 -10.85
CA THR A 45 -24.41 9.71 -12.25
C THR A 45 -23.80 10.87 -13.03
N GLU A 46 -23.58 12.01 -12.35
CA GLU A 46 -22.99 13.22 -12.94
C GLU A 46 -21.46 13.13 -13.03
N ALA A 47 -20.83 12.25 -12.26
CA ALA A 47 -19.38 12.07 -12.18
C ALA A 47 -18.99 10.58 -12.11
N PRO A 48 -19.24 9.81 -13.19
CA PRO A 48 -19.03 8.35 -13.19
C PRO A 48 -17.57 7.95 -12.99
N ASP A 49 -16.60 8.80 -13.35
CA ASP A 49 -15.17 8.57 -13.13
C ASP A 49 -14.73 8.74 -11.67
N GLY A 50 -15.59 9.32 -10.84
CA GLY A 50 -15.37 9.52 -9.41
C GLY A 50 -14.80 10.90 -9.08
N VAL A 51 -15.38 11.57 -8.09
CA VAL A 51 -14.85 12.82 -7.53
C VAL A 51 -14.46 12.60 -6.08
N LEU A 52 -13.20 12.93 -5.76
CA LEU A 52 -12.70 12.97 -4.39
C LEU A 52 -12.55 14.44 -3.96
N ASN A 53 -13.35 14.85 -2.99
CA ASN A 53 -13.27 16.19 -2.41
C ASN A 53 -12.95 16.13 -0.91
N HIS A 54 -12.64 17.30 -0.32
CA HIS A 54 -12.27 17.39 1.09
C HIS A 54 -13.39 16.92 2.03
N GLU A 55 -14.66 17.16 1.70
CA GLU A 55 -15.78 16.70 2.55
C GLU A 55 -15.88 15.17 2.58
N THR A 56 -15.70 14.52 1.42
CA THR A 56 -15.67 13.06 1.30
C THR A 56 -14.54 12.48 2.12
N LEU A 57 -13.31 13.00 1.94
CA LEU A 57 -12.14 12.56 2.69
C LEU A 57 -12.32 12.75 4.20
N LYS A 58 -12.78 13.93 4.62
CA LYS A 58 -13.03 14.24 6.03
C LYS A 58 -14.03 13.28 6.66
N SER A 59 -15.09 12.92 5.93
CA SER A 59 -16.07 11.93 6.41
C SER A 59 -15.45 10.54 6.59
N PHE A 60 -14.70 10.04 5.60
CA PHE A 60 -14.07 8.72 5.70
C PHE A 60 -13.03 8.63 6.82
N PHE A 61 -12.26 9.69 7.04
CA PHE A 61 -11.22 9.73 8.09
C PHE A 61 -11.69 10.31 9.43
N GLY A 62 -12.98 10.61 9.58
CA GLY A 62 -13.52 11.18 10.82
C GLY A 62 -12.90 12.53 11.19
N VAL A 63 -12.52 13.36 10.21
CA VAL A 63 -11.90 14.68 10.42
C VAL A 63 -12.92 15.79 10.24
N SER A 64 -12.78 16.88 11.00
CA SER A 64 -13.62 18.08 10.86
C SER A 64 -12.78 19.35 10.82
N GLY A 65 -13.42 20.48 10.49
CA GLY A 65 -12.76 21.78 10.38
C GLY A 65 -12.41 22.16 8.94
N ASN A 66 -11.65 23.25 8.81
CA ASN A 66 -11.13 23.76 7.55
C ASN A 66 -9.64 23.39 7.41
N SER A 67 -9.04 23.67 6.25
CA SER A 67 -7.65 23.31 5.96
C SER A 67 -6.61 23.86 6.93
N ALA A 68 -6.92 24.93 7.67
CA ALA A 68 -6.02 25.52 8.66
C ALA A 68 -6.21 24.95 10.08
N ASN A 69 -7.35 24.29 10.35
CA ASN A 69 -7.69 23.78 11.69
C ASN A 69 -8.45 22.46 11.57
N LEU A 70 -7.75 21.42 11.13
CA LEU A 70 -8.30 20.07 11.06
C LEU A 70 -8.24 19.40 12.43
N THR A 71 -9.33 18.75 12.83
CA THR A 71 -9.41 17.99 14.10
C THR A 71 -9.98 16.61 13.83
N TYR A 72 -9.24 15.58 14.24
CA TYR A 72 -9.71 14.19 14.23
C TYR A 72 -10.77 13.97 15.32
N LYS A 73 -11.85 13.29 14.95
CA LYS A 73 -12.97 12.92 15.82
C LYS A 73 -13.06 11.40 15.89
N VAL A 74 -12.67 10.86 17.03
CA VAL A 74 -12.72 9.42 17.31
C VAL A 74 -14.14 8.90 17.08
N GLY A 75 -14.28 7.86 16.23
CA GLY A 75 -15.55 7.20 15.95
C GLY A 75 -16.46 7.91 14.93
N TYR A 76 -15.99 8.95 14.24
CA TYR A 76 -16.79 9.70 13.24
C TYR A 76 -16.54 9.27 11.79
N GLU A 77 -15.69 8.26 11.57
CA GLU A 77 -15.44 7.67 10.25
C GLU A 77 -16.74 7.10 9.68
N ARG A 78 -17.16 7.59 8.52
CA ARG A 78 -18.40 7.14 7.88
C ARG A 78 -18.37 7.34 6.37
N ILE A 79 -19.07 6.45 5.66
CA ILE A 79 -19.43 6.68 4.26
C ILE A 79 -20.29 7.96 4.20
N PRO A 80 -19.91 8.97 3.38
CA PRO A 80 -20.67 10.21 3.30
C PRO A 80 -22.10 9.98 2.78
N ASN A 81 -23.02 10.86 3.14
CA ASN A 81 -24.36 10.88 2.53
C ASN A 81 -24.24 11.13 1.02
N ASN A 82 -25.12 10.50 0.23
CA ASN A 82 -25.13 10.59 -1.24
C ASN A 82 -23.80 10.18 -1.89
N TRP A 83 -23.09 9.23 -1.27
CA TRP A 83 -21.89 8.63 -1.83
C TRP A 83 -22.22 7.32 -2.56
N TYR A 84 -21.68 7.16 -3.76
CA TYR A 84 -21.88 6.00 -4.61
C TYR A 84 -20.56 5.30 -4.89
N ARG A 85 -20.56 3.96 -4.77
CA ARG A 85 -19.40 3.13 -5.07
C ARG A 85 -19.06 3.18 -6.57
N ARG A 86 -17.80 2.87 -6.89
CA ARG A 86 -17.36 2.63 -8.27
C ARG A 86 -18.26 1.61 -8.98
N PRO A 87 -18.62 1.82 -10.26
CA PRO A 87 -19.51 0.91 -10.99
C PRO A 87 -18.90 -0.47 -11.29
N VAL A 88 -17.57 -0.58 -11.32
CA VAL A 88 -16.81 -1.81 -11.56
C VAL A 88 -15.92 -2.10 -10.37
N ASP A 89 -15.81 -3.37 -9.99
CA ASP A 89 -14.99 -3.77 -8.85
C ASP A 89 -13.50 -3.45 -9.09
N TYR A 90 -12.84 -2.97 -8.04
CA TYR A 90 -11.42 -2.68 -8.06
C TYR A 90 -10.65 -3.92 -7.62
N ILE A 91 -9.93 -4.52 -8.56
CA ILE A 91 -9.27 -5.82 -8.41
C ILE A 91 -7.74 -5.69 -8.43
N LEU A 92 -7.04 -6.75 -8.01
CA LEU A 92 -5.57 -6.75 -7.92
C LEU A 92 -4.85 -6.37 -9.24
N PRO A 93 -5.28 -6.81 -10.43
CA PRO A 93 -4.68 -6.33 -11.68
C PRO A 93 -4.76 -4.82 -11.88
N LEU A 94 -5.85 -4.17 -11.47
CA LEU A 94 -5.96 -2.70 -11.54
C LEU A 94 -5.05 -2.01 -10.53
N PHE A 95 -4.90 -2.61 -9.35
CA PHE A 95 -3.97 -2.14 -8.33
C PHE A 95 -2.51 -2.21 -8.79
N ASP A 96 -2.13 -3.30 -9.45
CA ASP A 96 -0.79 -3.48 -10.00
C ASP A 96 -0.46 -2.43 -11.09
N LEU A 97 -1.41 -2.14 -11.98
CA LEU A 97 -1.26 -1.05 -12.97
C LEU A 97 -1.04 0.32 -12.31
N ASP A 98 -1.81 0.63 -11.26
CA ASP A 98 -1.66 1.89 -10.51
C ASP A 98 -0.31 1.95 -9.77
N LEU A 99 0.15 0.80 -9.26
CA LEU A 99 1.42 0.67 -8.59
C LEU A 99 2.59 0.93 -9.54
N VAL A 100 2.61 0.26 -10.70
CA VAL A 100 3.61 0.46 -11.76
C VAL A 100 3.59 1.90 -12.25
N TYR A 101 2.40 2.47 -12.50
CA TYR A 101 2.26 3.87 -12.91
C TYR A 101 2.92 4.84 -11.90
N MET A 102 2.68 4.66 -10.60
CA MET A 102 3.32 5.49 -9.59
C MET A 102 4.83 5.28 -9.52
N GLY A 103 5.31 4.04 -9.62
CA GLY A 103 6.74 3.72 -9.62
C GLY A 103 7.48 4.33 -10.82
N LEU A 104 6.86 4.33 -12.00
CA LEU A 104 7.41 4.97 -13.20
C LEU A 104 7.48 6.50 -13.08
N LYS A 105 6.51 7.12 -12.40
CA LYS A 105 6.49 8.57 -12.17
C LYS A 105 7.44 9.01 -11.06
N HIS A 106 7.62 8.17 -10.06
CA HIS A 106 8.39 8.44 -8.84
C HIS A 106 9.21 7.19 -8.45
N PRO A 107 10.39 6.99 -9.07
CA PRO A 107 11.22 5.81 -8.84
C PRO A 107 11.63 5.60 -7.37
N GLU A 108 11.63 6.65 -6.55
CA GLU A 108 11.88 6.56 -5.11
C GLU A 108 10.92 5.58 -4.41
N PHE A 109 9.71 5.42 -4.93
CA PHE A 109 8.70 4.49 -4.42
C PHE A 109 9.02 3.01 -4.66
N LEU A 110 10.00 2.73 -5.52
CA LEU A 110 10.49 1.37 -5.79
C LEU A 110 11.71 1.01 -4.93
N SER A 111 12.16 1.94 -4.08
CA SER A 111 13.25 1.68 -3.14
C SER A 111 12.82 0.63 -2.13
N ILE A 112 13.78 -0.16 -1.65
CA ILE A 112 13.63 -0.98 -0.44
C ILE A 112 14.76 -0.59 0.49
N GLY A 113 14.46 -0.31 1.75
CA GLY A 113 15.49 0.10 2.70
C GLY A 113 14.92 0.84 3.89
N GLY A 114 15.78 1.59 4.56
CA GLY A 114 15.37 2.36 5.72
C GLY A 114 16.50 3.19 6.29
N ASN A 115 16.16 4.04 7.25
CA ASN A 115 17.15 4.77 8.04
C ASN A 115 17.92 3.81 8.96
N THR A 116 19.21 4.05 9.12
CA THR A 116 20.15 3.22 9.88
C THR A 116 20.34 3.73 11.32
N GLY A 117 19.22 3.99 12.00
CA GLY A 117 19.18 4.46 13.40
C GLY A 117 19.40 5.97 13.57
N LYS A 118 19.49 6.73 12.48
CA LYS A 118 19.55 8.21 12.48
C LYS A 118 18.65 8.77 11.39
N VAL A 119 18.15 9.99 11.55
CA VAL A 119 17.43 10.68 10.47
C VAL A 119 18.38 10.93 9.28
N ASN A 120 17.82 11.03 8.07
CA ASN A 120 18.57 11.27 6.83
C ASN A 120 19.68 10.23 6.55
N SER A 121 19.45 8.96 6.91
CA SER A 121 20.44 7.88 6.76
C SER A 121 19.90 6.70 5.96
N PHE A 122 19.00 6.99 5.01
CA PHE A 122 18.30 5.98 4.24
C PHE A 122 19.30 5.13 3.45
N ALA A 123 19.43 3.88 3.83
CA ALA A 123 20.22 2.87 3.14
C ALA A 123 19.27 1.99 2.32
N GLY A 124 19.30 2.20 1.00
CA GLY A 124 18.58 1.36 0.06
C GLY A 124 19.31 0.05 -0.23
N VAL A 125 18.57 -0.99 -0.58
CA VAL A 125 19.11 -2.26 -1.06
C VAL A 125 18.83 -2.38 -2.56
N ASN A 126 19.80 -2.90 -3.31
CA ASN A 126 19.60 -3.21 -4.71
C ASN A 126 18.70 -4.44 -4.87
N LEU A 127 17.61 -4.31 -5.63
CA LEU A 127 16.64 -5.37 -5.90
C LEU A 127 17.25 -6.61 -6.57
N GLY A 128 18.21 -6.41 -7.48
CA GLY A 128 18.95 -7.50 -8.11
C GLY A 128 19.76 -8.31 -7.10
N ASN A 129 20.35 -7.64 -6.10
CA ASN A 129 21.08 -8.31 -5.03
C ASN A 129 20.13 -9.05 -4.07
N LEU A 130 18.96 -8.48 -3.76
CA LEU A 130 17.96 -9.10 -2.87
C LEU A 130 17.38 -10.39 -3.43
N THR A 131 17.30 -10.50 -4.75
CA THR A 131 16.62 -11.60 -5.44
C THR A 131 17.60 -12.60 -6.03
N GLY A 132 18.90 -12.45 -5.79
CA GLY A 132 19.94 -13.28 -6.41
C GLY A 132 19.96 -13.18 -7.94
N GLY A 133 19.50 -12.04 -8.50
CA GLY A 133 19.38 -11.79 -9.93
C GLY A 133 18.07 -12.20 -10.58
N VAL A 134 17.09 -12.73 -9.82
CA VAL A 134 15.77 -13.13 -10.36
C VAL A 134 14.96 -11.94 -10.87
N TYR A 135 15.03 -10.79 -10.18
CA TYR A 135 14.44 -9.54 -10.64
C TYR A 135 15.50 -8.45 -10.74
N ASN A 136 15.58 -7.79 -11.89
CA ASN A 136 16.16 -6.45 -11.98
C ASN A 136 15.05 -5.38 -11.93
N SER A 137 15.42 -4.10 -11.83
CA SER A 137 14.45 -3.00 -11.72
C SER A 137 13.53 -2.86 -12.92
N VAL A 138 13.92 -3.35 -14.10
CA VAL A 138 13.09 -3.34 -15.31
C VAL A 138 12.12 -4.51 -15.31
N ASP A 139 12.59 -5.71 -14.98
CA ASP A 139 11.76 -6.92 -14.91
C ASP A 139 10.72 -6.84 -13.79
N LEU A 140 11.07 -6.19 -12.66
CA LEU A 140 10.12 -5.99 -11.57
C LEU A 140 8.88 -5.21 -12.03
N LEU A 141 9.01 -4.31 -13.01
CA LEU A 141 7.90 -3.50 -13.53
C LEU A 141 7.11 -4.17 -14.66
N GLN A 142 7.46 -5.40 -15.04
CA GLN A 142 6.77 -6.15 -16.08
C GLN A 142 5.68 -7.04 -15.50
N GLY A 143 4.49 -7.01 -16.11
CA GLY A 143 3.36 -7.82 -15.69
C GLY A 143 3.07 -7.65 -14.19
N ASN A 144 2.86 -8.77 -13.52
CA ASN A 144 2.55 -8.90 -12.09
C ASN A 144 3.80 -9.03 -11.19
N ASN A 145 5.01 -8.84 -11.72
CA ASN A 145 6.24 -9.12 -10.98
C ASN A 145 6.37 -8.28 -9.69
N LEU A 146 6.01 -7.01 -9.75
CA LEU A 146 6.11 -6.09 -8.61
C LEU A 146 5.16 -6.51 -7.47
N ILE A 147 3.88 -6.72 -7.79
CA ILE A 147 2.91 -7.16 -6.79
C ILE A 147 3.27 -8.55 -6.24
N CYS A 148 3.75 -9.46 -7.09
CA CYS A 148 4.18 -10.79 -6.68
C CYS A 148 5.39 -10.75 -5.75
N PHE A 149 6.42 -9.98 -6.08
CA PHE A 149 7.59 -9.81 -5.22
C PHE A 149 7.20 -9.27 -3.83
N GLY A 150 6.37 -8.23 -3.79
CA GLY A 150 5.93 -7.64 -2.53
C GLY A 150 5.06 -8.60 -1.69
N LEU A 151 4.16 -9.34 -2.33
CA LEU A 151 3.31 -10.33 -1.65
C LEU A 151 4.11 -11.56 -1.19
N GLN A 152 5.09 -12.02 -1.97
CA GLN A 152 6.01 -13.10 -1.59
C GLN A 152 6.82 -12.73 -0.36
N ALA A 153 7.33 -11.50 -0.30
CA ALA A 153 8.01 -11.00 0.88
C ALA A 153 7.10 -10.91 2.11
N MET A 154 5.80 -10.64 1.91
CA MET A 154 4.81 -10.72 3.00
C MET A 154 4.71 -12.13 3.58
N GLN A 155 4.75 -13.17 2.74
CA GLN A 155 4.61 -14.56 3.19
C GLN A 155 5.67 -14.97 4.21
N GLN A 156 6.85 -14.34 4.17
CA GLN A 156 7.93 -14.62 5.12
C GLN A 156 7.63 -14.09 6.53
N ALA A 157 6.84 -13.02 6.65
CA ALA A 157 6.51 -12.41 7.95
C ALA A 157 5.17 -12.90 8.53
N ILE A 158 4.30 -13.48 7.71
CA ILE A 158 2.94 -13.87 8.12
C ILE A 158 2.90 -14.96 9.19
N PRO A 159 3.73 -16.02 9.14
CA PRO A 159 3.74 -17.04 10.19
C PRO A 159 4.01 -16.43 11.58
N ASP A 160 4.92 -15.46 11.67
CA ASP A 160 5.23 -14.78 12.94
C ASP A 160 4.09 -13.87 13.41
N ILE A 161 3.46 -13.13 12.48
CA ILE A 161 2.29 -12.29 12.79
C ILE A 161 1.13 -13.16 13.27
N LEU A 162 0.80 -14.23 12.55
CA LEU A 162 -0.30 -15.15 12.89
C LEU A 162 -0.01 -15.90 14.19
N LYS A 163 1.24 -16.32 14.43
CA LYS A 163 1.66 -16.89 15.71
C LYS A 163 1.44 -15.90 16.86
N GLY A 164 1.70 -14.61 16.66
CA GLY A 164 1.40 -13.57 17.65
C GLY A 164 -0.09 -13.45 17.99
N VAL A 165 -0.99 -13.83 17.07
CA VAL A 165 -2.45 -13.79 17.26
C VAL A 165 -3.00 -15.10 17.83
N VAL A 166 -2.60 -16.23 17.27
CA VAL A 166 -3.18 -17.55 17.59
C VAL A 166 -2.33 -18.36 18.58
N GLY A 167 -1.12 -17.91 18.90
CA GLY A 167 -0.18 -18.57 19.82
C GLY A 167 0.49 -19.84 19.27
N ASP A 168 -0.04 -20.42 18.19
CA ASP A 168 0.38 -21.71 17.64
C ASP A 168 0.82 -21.59 16.17
N LEU A 169 2.04 -22.03 15.88
CA LEU A 169 2.62 -21.97 14.54
C LEU A 169 1.93 -22.90 13.54
N THR A 170 1.45 -24.07 13.99
CA THR A 170 0.76 -25.04 13.14
C THR A 170 -0.60 -24.51 12.71
N VAL A 171 -1.34 -23.89 13.64
CA VAL A 171 -2.61 -23.21 13.35
C VAL A 171 -2.38 -22.02 12.42
N ALA A 172 -1.34 -21.21 12.67
CA ALA A 172 -0.95 -20.11 11.80
C ALA A 172 -0.67 -20.57 10.36
N LEU A 173 0.13 -21.63 10.19
CA LEU A 173 0.43 -22.24 8.89
C LEU A 173 -0.83 -22.82 8.22
N GLY A 174 -1.71 -23.44 8.99
CA GLY A 174 -2.99 -23.97 8.51
C GLY A 174 -3.91 -22.86 7.97
N LEU A 175 -4.02 -21.73 8.68
CA LEU A 175 -4.80 -20.57 8.24
C LEU A 175 -4.18 -19.94 6.98
N TRP A 176 -2.86 -19.79 6.96
CA TRP A 176 -2.14 -19.27 5.80
C TRP A 176 -2.42 -20.10 4.54
N THR A 177 -2.19 -21.40 4.62
CA THR A 177 -2.33 -22.34 3.48
C THR A 177 -3.77 -22.50 3.02
N SER A 178 -4.74 -22.54 3.95
CA SER A 178 -6.14 -22.81 3.60
C SER A 178 -6.97 -21.57 3.25
N LYS A 179 -6.58 -20.36 3.71
CA LYS A 179 -7.37 -19.14 3.53
C LYS A 179 -6.68 -18.08 2.69
N ILE A 180 -5.37 -17.90 2.84
CA ILE A 180 -4.69 -16.79 2.16
C ILE A 180 -4.07 -17.24 0.84
N LEU A 181 -3.38 -18.39 0.82
CA LEU A 181 -2.76 -18.91 -0.40
C LEU A 181 -3.74 -19.03 -1.59
N PRO A 182 -5.00 -19.49 -1.41
CA PRO A 182 -5.96 -19.57 -2.51
C PRO A 182 -6.43 -18.22 -3.06
N ILE A 183 -6.34 -17.14 -2.27
CA ILE A 183 -6.67 -15.77 -2.70
C ILE A 183 -5.53 -15.21 -3.57
N LEU A 184 -4.29 -15.63 -3.29
CA LEU A 184 -3.11 -15.20 -4.01
C LEU A 184 -2.82 -16.07 -5.25
N SER A 185 -3.30 -17.31 -5.32
CA SER A 185 -3.05 -18.21 -6.45
C SER A 185 -3.48 -17.68 -7.82
N PRO A 186 -4.59 -16.93 -7.96
CA PRO A 186 -5.00 -16.37 -9.26
C PRO A 186 -4.05 -15.29 -9.77
N LEU A 187 -3.14 -14.78 -8.93
CA LEU A 187 -2.13 -13.81 -9.36
C LEU A 187 -1.08 -14.45 -10.26
N GLY A 188 -0.91 -15.78 -10.25
CA GLY A 188 0.10 -16.44 -11.09
C GLY A 188 1.53 -16.01 -10.77
N CYS A 189 1.81 -15.71 -9.49
CA CYS A 189 3.15 -15.35 -9.05
C CYS A 189 4.12 -16.56 -9.19
N PRO A 190 5.36 -16.34 -9.67
CA PRO A 190 6.34 -17.40 -9.90
C PRO A 190 6.82 -18.09 -8.62
#